data_AF-A0A9D6Q505-F1
#
_entry.id   AF-A0A9D6Q505-F1
#
_cell.length_a   1.000
_cell.length_b   1.000
_cell.length_c   1.000
_cell.angle_alpha   90.00
_cell.angle_beta   90.00
_cell.angle_gamma   90.00
#
_symmetry.space_group_name_H-M   'P 1'
#
loop_
_entity.id
_entity.type
_entity.pdbx_description
1 polymer ?
#
loop_
_entity_poly.entity_id
_entity_poly.type
_entity_poly.pdbx_seq_one_letter_code
_entity_poly.pdbx_strand_id
1 'polypeptide(L)'
;MQFSHLPTSKPAPKRVKTGPVFCVGWRAFVNWPQPNGGTPLPVPMTDAEGKTIGNDLIDGQEVEIVSWRPRAREGVAYQIRRITDRSEWWVAALYLRRLRLSEPRVATPI
;
A
#
# COMPACT_ATOMS: atom_id res chain seq x y z
N MET A 1 32.95 -19.81 28.43
CA MET A 1 31.67 -19.22 28.86
C MET A 1 30.56 -19.92 28.08
N GLN A 2 29.60 -20.57 28.74
CA GLN A 2 28.60 -21.44 28.10
C GLN A 2 27.19 -20.86 28.32
N PHE A 3 26.48 -20.55 27.23
CA PHE A 3 25.12 -19.99 27.25
C PHE A 3 24.07 -21.11 27.38
N SER A 4 24.10 -21.86 28.50
CA SER A 4 23.26 -23.05 28.70
C SER A 4 21.87 -22.78 29.30
N HIS A 5 21.49 -21.51 29.51
CA HIS A 5 20.29 -21.13 30.26
C HIS A 5 19.24 -20.34 29.47
N LEU A 6 19.39 -20.24 28.14
CA LEU A 6 18.36 -19.55 27.35
C LEU A 6 17.14 -20.48 27.17
N PRO A 7 15.93 -20.06 27.60
CA PRO A 7 14.74 -20.85 27.37
C PRO A 7 14.52 -21.01 25.86
N THR A 8 14.13 -22.21 25.44
CA THR A 8 13.80 -22.52 24.03
C THR A 8 12.73 -21.55 23.54
N SER A 9 13.13 -20.57 22.72
CA SER A 9 12.21 -19.61 22.13
C SER A 9 11.22 -20.37 21.24
N LYS A 10 9.93 -20.25 21.54
CA LYS A 10 8.88 -20.68 20.62
C LYS A 10 9.05 -19.89 19.30
N PRO A 11 8.92 -20.53 18.13
CA PRO A 11 8.92 -19.80 16.87
C PRO A 11 7.83 -18.72 16.90
N ALA A 12 8.16 -17.50 16.48
CA ALA A 12 7.15 -16.46 16.32
C ALA A 12 6.04 -17.00 15.39
N PRO A 13 4.76 -16.71 15.68
CA PRO A 13 3.66 -17.12 14.81
C PRO A 13 3.97 -16.71 13.36
N LYS A 14 3.78 -17.62 12.40
CA LYS A 14 3.96 -17.30 10.98
C LYS A 14 3.04 -16.13 10.64
N ARG A 15 3.65 -14.96 10.42
CA ARG A 15 2.93 -13.76 9.97
C ARG A 15 2.26 -14.13 8.65
N VAL A 16 0.94 -14.07 8.61
CA VAL A 16 0.14 -14.20 7.38
C VAL A 16 0.77 -13.30 6.33
N LYS A 17 0.90 -13.77 5.08
CA LYS A 17 1.52 -13.03 3.97
C LYS A 17 0.87 -11.64 3.86
N THR A 18 1.45 -10.67 4.54
CA THR A 18 1.17 -9.25 4.37
C THR A 18 1.46 -8.93 2.92
N GLY A 19 0.63 -8.09 2.30
CA GLY A 19 0.70 -7.74 0.88
C GLY A 19 2.09 -7.28 0.39
N PRO A 20 2.20 -6.82 -0.87
CA PRO A 20 3.48 -6.49 -1.47
C PRO A 20 4.35 -5.60 -0.57
N VAL A 21 5.61 -5.99 -0.40
CA VAL A 21 6.62 -5.14 0.26
C VAL A 21 7.14 -4.15 -0.78
N PHE A 22 7.22 -2.87 -0.43
CA PHE A 22 7.78 -1.84 -1.28
C PHE A 22 9.01 -1.24 -0.63
N CYS A 23 10.05 -1.00 -1.43
CA CYS A 23 11.24 -0.29 -0.96
C CYS A 23 11.08 1.20 -1.19
N VAL A 24 11.75 2.01 -0.38
CA VAL A 24 11.88 3.46 -0.62
C VAL A 24 12.55 3.69 -1.98
N GLY A 25 12.06 4.68 -2.73
CA GLY A 25 12.49 5.01 -4.09
C GLY A 25 11.84 4.15 -5.18
N TRP A 26 11.03 3.14 -4.81
CA TRP A 26 10.27 2.36 -5.80
C TRP A 26 9.03 3.11 -6.27
N ARG A 27 8.58 2.75 -7.46
CA ARG A 27 7.28 3.13 -7.98
C ARG A 27 6.25 2.04 -7.71
N ALA A 28 5.05 2.46 -7.38
CA ALA A 28 3.90 1.60 -7.16
C ALA A 28 2.68 2.21 -7.85
N PHE A 29 1.62 1.41 -7.98
CA PHE A 29 0.35 1.88 -8.50
C PHE A 29 -0.71 1.79 -7.41
N VAL A 30 -1.62 2.75 -7.37
CA VAL A 30 -2.80 2.70 -6.51
C VAL A 30 -3.65 1.49 -6.90
N ASN A 31 -4.09 0.75 -5.88
CA ASN A 31 -5.00 -0.39 -5.99
C ASN A 31 -6.31 -0.04 -5.28
N TRP A 32 -7.20 0.60 -6.02
CA TRP A 32 -8.48 1.09 -5.53
C TRP A 32 -9.56 1.04 -6.63
N PRO A 33 -9.96 -0.17 -7.07
CA PRO A 33 -11.00 -0.32 -8.06
C PRO A 33 -12.32 0.26 -7.53
N GLN A 34 -12.92 1.15 -8.30
CA GLN A 34 -14.18 1.79 -7.94
C GLN A 34 -15.36 0.81 -8.13
N PRO A 35 -16.39 0.87 -7.26
CA PRO A 35 -17.59 0.07 -7.44
C PRO A 35 -18.36 0.48 -8.71
N ASN A 36 -18.83 -0.50 -9.47
CA ASN A 36 -19.62 -0.26 -10.69
C ASN A 36 -20.94 0.46 -10.35
N GLY A 37 -21.21 1.58 -11.03
CA GLY A 37 -22.50 2.28 -10.93
C GLY A 37 -22.72 3.12 -9.66
N GLY A 38 -21.66 3.38 -8.87
CA GLY A 38 -21.71 4.20 -7.66
C GLY A 38 -20.94 5.51 -7.75
N THR A 39 -21.09 6.37 -6.73
CA THR A 39 -20.23 7.55 -6.55
C THR A 39 -18.80 7.10 -6.25
N PRO A 40 -17.77 7.66 -6.94
CA PRO A 40 -16.39 7.34 -6.65
C PRO A 40 -16.03 7.61 -5.19
N LEU A 41 -15.37 6.67 -4.55
CA LEU A 41 -14.86 6.81 -3.18
C LEU A 41 -13.36 7.17 -3.23
N PRO A 42 -12.89 8.12 -2.41
CA PRO A 42 -11.48 8.42 -2.29
C PRO A 42 -10.73 7.23 -1.67
N VAL A 43 -9.46 7.07 -2.02
CA VAL A 43 -8.62 6.03 -1.40
C VAL A 43 -8.48 6.32 0.10
N PRO A 44 -8.60 5.32 0.99
CA PRO A 44 -8.37 5.54 2.41
C PRO A 44 -6.92 5.96 2.67
N MET A 45 -6.73 7.22 3.08
CA MET A 45 -5.42 7.81 3.33
C MET A 45 -5.40 8.60 4.62
N THR A 46 -4.20 8.72 5.18
CA THR A 46 -3.94 9.46 6.41
C THR A 46 -2.79 10.45 6.26
N ASP A 47 -2.80 11.51 7.08
CA ASP A 47 -1.62 12.36 7.27
C ASP A 47 -0.58 11.72 8.21
N ALA A 48 0.46 12.48 8.57
CA ALA A 48 1.51 12.00 9.45
C ALA A 48 0.97 11.64 10.85
N GLU A 49 -0.01 12.41 11.34
CA GLU A 49 -0.71 12.25 12.61
C GLU A 49 -1.71 11.09 12.59
N GLY A 50 -1.99 10.51 11.42
CA GLY A 50 -2.92 9.38 11.26
C GLY A 50 -4.39 9.80 11.10
N LYS A 51 -4.66 11.09 10.86
CA LYS A 51 -6.00 11.60 10.57
C LYS A 51 -6.36 11.33 9.12
N THR A 52 -7.59 10.91 8.88
CA THR A 52 -8.10 10.69 7.53
C THR A 52 -8.11 11.99 6.73
N ILE A 53 -7.60 11.93 5.51
CA ILE A 53 -7.56 13.06 4.59
C ILE A 53 -8.13 12.68 3.22
N GLY A 54 -8.82 13.65 2.61
CA GLY A 54 -9.33 13.52 1.25
C GLY A 54 -8.21 13.51 0.22
N ASN A 55 -8.45 12.83 -0.90
CA ASN A 55 -7.55 12.80 -2.04
C ASN A 55 -8.35 12.55 -3.33
N ASP A 56 -7.75 12.91 -4.45
CA ASP A 56 -8.20 12.70 -5.83
C ASP A 56 -7.39 11.59 -6.53
N LEU A 57 -6.75 10.69 -5.78
CA LEU A 57 -6.03 9.56 -6.39
C LEU A 57 -7.03 8.56 -6.98
N ILE A 58 -6.74 8.12 -8.21
CA ILE A 58 -7.52 7.13 -8.94
C ILE A 58 -6.82 5.77 -8.97
N ASP A 59 -7.56 4.70 -9.26
CA ASP A 59 -6.98 3.38 -9.47
C ASP A 59 -5.89 3.43 -10.54
N GLY A 60 -4.79 2.72 -10.30
CA GLY A 60 -3.70 2.64 -11.26
C GLY A 60 -2.85 3.91 -11.39
N GLN A 61 -3.10 4.96 -10.62
CA GLN A 61 -2.20 6.12 -10.56
C GLN A 61 -0.82 5.68 -10.04
N GLU A 62 0.23 6.07 -10.75
CA GLU A 62 1.61 5.82 -10.36
C GLU A 62 2.05 6.78 -9.24
N VAL A 63 2.67 6.22 -8.21
CA VAL A 63 3.18 6.94 -7.04
C VAL A 63 4.56 6.44 -6.66
N GLU A 64 5.34 7.30 -6.00
CA GLU A 64 6.66 6.97 -5.47
C GLU A 64 6.56 6.64 -3.99
N ILE A 65 7.32 5.64 -3.53
CA ILE A 65 7.41 5.27 -2.13
C ILE A 65 8.52 6.09 -1.48
N VAL A 66 8.18 6.98 -0.55
CA VAL A 66 9.17 7.89 0.08
C VAL A 66 9.58 7.44 1.48
N SER A 67 8.69 6.77 2.20
CA SER A 67 8.97 6.25 3.55
C SER A 67 8.01 5.11 3.89
N TRP A 68 8.24 4.43 5.02
CA TRP A 68 7.37 3.39 5.53
C TRP A 68 7.42 3.34 7.05
N ARG A 69 6.33 2.87 7.67
CA ARG A 69 6.27 2.61 9.11
C ARG A 69 5.70 1.23 9.42
N PRO A 70 6.37 0.44 10.28
CA PRO A 70 5.80 -0.81 10.78
C PRO A 70 4.68 -0.54 11.78
N ARG A 71 3.66 -1.41 11.82
CA ARG A 71 2.59 -1.45 12.85
C ARG A 71 1.57 -0.30 12.82
N ALA A 72 1.19 0.16 11.63
CA ALA A 72 -0.06 0.89 11.47
C ALA A 72 -1.26 -0.01 11.81
N ARG A 73 -2.44 0.59 12.02
CA ARG A 73 -3.70 -0.11 12.35
C ARG A 73 -4.01 -1.27 11.40
N GLU A 74 -3.66 -1.12 10.12
CA GLU A 74 -3.85 -2.11 9.04
C GLU A 74 -2.56 -2.86 8.65
N GLY A 75 -1.49 -2.75 9.46
CA GLY A 75 -0.22 -3.43 9.22
C GLY A 75 0.91 -2.48 8.82
N VAL A 76 1.40 -2.57 7.57
CA VAL A 76 2.46 -1.68 7.07
C VAL A 76 1.80 -0.51 6.35
N ALA A 77 2.19 0.70 6.71
CA ALA A 77 1.81 1.91 5.99
C ALA A 77 3.03 2.48 5.26
N TYR A 78 2.81 2.92 4.03
CA TYR A 78 3.79 3.58 3.19
C TYR A 78 3.42 5.06 3.07
N GLN A 79 4.42 5.91 3.18
CA GLN A 79 4.29 7.28 2.70
C GLN A 79 4.52 7.26 1.20
N ILE A 80 3.55 7.74 0.46
CA ILE A 80 3.57 7.84 -0.99
C ILE A 80 3.67 9.30 -1.39
N ARG A 81 4.31 9.54 -2.53
CA ARG A 81 4.37 10.84 -3.19
C ARG A 81 3.81 10.74 -4.59
N ARG A 82 2.85 11.59 -4.91
CA ARG A 82 2.36 11.71 -6.29
C ARG A 82 3.41 12.36 -7.16
N ILE A 83 3.58 11.81 -8.36
CA ILE A 83 4.62 12.25 -9.30
C ILE A 83 4.34 13.66 -9.84
N THR A 84 3.07 13.99 -10.08
CA THR A 84 2.65 15.22 -10.78
C THR A 84 2.78 16.49 -9.95
N ASP A 85 2.34 16.46 -8.69
CA ASP A 85 2.24 17.64 -7.82
C ASP A 85 3.12 17.53 -6.56
N ARG A 86 3.82 16.40 -6.38
CA ARG A 86 4.62 16.07 -5.19
C ARG A 86 3.84 16.01 -3.88
N SER A 87 2.51 15.97 -3.94
CA SER A 87 1.67 15.78 -2.75
C SER A 87 1.95 14.42 -2.12
N GLU A 88 1.91 14.37 -0.78
CA GLU A 88 2.28 13.19 -0.01
C GLU A 88 1.18 12.73 0.94
N TRP A 89 1.05 11.40 1.07
CA TRP A 89 0.04 10.76 1.90
C TRP A 89 0.56 9.47 2.52
N TRP A 90 -0.02 9.07 3.65
CA TRP A 90 0.18 7.74 4.20
C TRP A 90 -0.95 6.80 3.80
N VAL A 91 -0.58 5.62 3.29
CA VAL A 91 -1.53 4.63 2.78
C VAL A 91 -1.13 3.22 3.23
N ALA A 92 -2.11 2.36 3.51
CA ALA A 92 -1.85 0.96 3.82
C ALA A 92 -1.36 0.17 2.59
N ALA A 93 -0.53 -0.84 2.82
CA ALA A 93 0.05 -1.68 1.76
C ALA A 93 -0.98 -2.34 0.83
N LEU A 94 -2.20 -2.59 1.31
CA LEU A 94 -3.26 -3.26 0.56
C LEU A 94 -3.85 -2.40 -0.56
N TYR A 95 -3.70 -1.08 -0.46
CA TYR A 95 -4.12 -0.10 -1.48
C TYR A 95 -3.01 0.19 -2.50
N LEU A 96 -1.94 -0.61 -2.52
CA LEU A 96 -0.85 -0.50 -3.48
C LEU A 96 -0.64 -1.83 -4.21
N ARG A 97 -0.31 -1.74 -5.50
CA ARG A 97 0.10 -2.87 -6.33
C ARG A 97 1.42 -2.57 -7.04
N ARG A 98 2.23 -3.61 -7.26
CA ARG A 98 3.55 -3.49 -7.94
C ARG A 98 3.43 -3.26 -9.43
N LEU A 99 2.45 -3.92 -10.06
CA LEU A 99 2.26 -3.88 -11.50
C LEU A 99 1.04 -3.05 -11.82
N ARG A 100 1.12 -2.29 -12.91
CA ARG A 100 -0.07 -1.70 -13.53
C ARG A 100 -0.93 -2.86 -14.03
N LEU A 101 -2.18 -2.95 -13.58
CA LEU A 101 -3.13 -3.84 -14.24
C LEU A 101 -3.35 -3.28 -15.65
N SER A 102 -3.07 -4.09 -16.67
CA SER A 102 -3.59 -3.86 -18.00
C SER A 102 -5.10 -4.01 -17.93
N GLU A 103 -5.85 -3.00 -18.35
CA GLU A 103 -7.29 -3.19 -18.60
C GLU A 103 -7.47 -4.41 -19.52
N PRO A 104 -8.46 -5.29 -19.28
CA PRO A 104 -8.77 -6.34 -20.23
C PRO A 104 -9.12 -5.66 -21.55
N ARG A 105 -8.27 -5.85 -22.56
CA ARG A 105 -8.57 -5.47 -23.94
C ARG A 105 -9.86 -6.18 -24.30
N VAL A 106 -10.98 -5.45 -24.35
CA VAL A 106 -12.23 -5.98 -24.88
C VAL A 106 -11.93 -6.37 -26.31
N ALA A 107 -11.73 -7.66 -26.56
CA ALA A 107 -11.59 -8.20 -27.89
C ALA A 107 -12.92 -7.94 -28.60
N THR A 108 -12.95 -6.93 -29.46
CA THR A 108 -14.07 -6.69 -30.36
C THR A 108 -14.20 -7.94 -31.24
N PRO A 109 -15.34 -8.67 -31.23
CA PRO A 109 -15.56 -9.71 -32.21
C PRO A 109 -15.61 -9.07 -33.60
N ILE A 110 -14.91 -9.67 -34.55
CA ILE A 110 -14.91 -9.34 -35.98
C ILE A 110 -16.19 -9.90 -36.61
#